data_AF-A0A7R8ZA47-F1
#
_entry.id   AF-A0A7R8ZA47-F1
#
_cell.length_a   1.000
_cell.length_b   1.000
_cell.length_c   1.000
_cell.angle_alpha   90.00
_cell.angle_beta   90.00
_cell.angle_gamma   90.00
#
_symmetry.space_group_name_H-M   'P 1'
#
loop_
_entity.id
_entity.type
_entity.pdbx_description
1 polymer ?
#
loop_
_entity_poly.entity_id
_entity_poly.type
_entity_poly.pdbx_seq_one_letter_code
_entity_poly.pdbx_strand_id
1 'polypeptide(L)'
;MRADEEKRMAERKKQEEERRQREVEEKKQRDIEEKRRRLEEAEKKRQAMMASLKDQTNKNKGPNFTITKKDQGFNLSSAQIERNKTKEQLEEEKKISLSFRIKPLDIENLSLEKLRTKAQELWEAIIKLETEKYDLEERQKRQDYDLKELKERQKQQLRHKAQKKGLDPEALTGKYPPMIQVASKYERRVDTRSYDDKKKLFEGGLDTFLAEISEKTWKSKYETFTKRGKSKLPKWFGERPGKKKGDPESPDEEEVKAVVDDDLEEPVYEPPEPEEEEEEVEEEEE
;
A
#
# COMPACT_ATOMS: atom_id res chain seq x y z
N MET A 1 -53.20 -69.74 -23.57
CA MET A 1 -53.71 -68.76 -22.59
C MET A 1 -52.68 -68.27 -21.56
N ARG A 2 -51.36 -68.41 -21.79
CA ARG A 2 -50.32 -67.82 -20.91
C ARG A 2 -49.39 -66.87 -21.70
N ALA A 3 -49.04 -67.25 -22.93
CA ALA A 3 -48.25 -66.43 -23.85
C ALA A 3 -48.93 -65.12 -24.31
N ASP A 4 -50.28 -65.10 -24.40
CA ASP A 4 -51.02 -63.88 -24.75
C ASP A 4 -51.14 -62.91 -23.57
N GLU A 5 -51.22 -63.40 -22.33
CA GLU A 5 -51.16 -62.55 -21.14
C GLU A 5 -49.76 -61.95 -20.95
N GLU A 6 -48.71 -62.72 -21.22
CA GLU A 6 -47.32 -62.28 -21.14
C GLU A 6 -46.99 -61.20 -22.19
N LYS A 7 -47.48 -61.34 -23.43
CA LYS A 7 -47.37 -60.30 -24.46
C LYS A 7 -48.11 -59.02 -24.10
N ARG A 8 -49.32 -59.12 -23.54
CA ARG A 8 -50.13 -57.96 -23.13
C ARG A 8 -49.48 -57.20 -21.97
N MET A 9 -48.83 -57.92 -21.04
CA MET A 9 -48.08 -57.32 -19.93
C MET A 9 -46.77 -56.69 -20.39
N ALA A 10 -46.06 -57.30 -21.35
CA ALA A 10 -44.85 -56.73 -21.94
C ALA A 10 -45.12 -55.46 -22.75
N GLU A 11 -46.22 -55.42 -23.50
CA GLU A 11 -46.62 -54.25 -24.30
C GLU A 11 -47.07 -53.08 -23.40
N ARG A 12 -47.74 -53.38 -22.28
CA ARG A 12 -48.11 -52.38 -21.26
C ARG A 12 -46.88 -51.80 -20.54
N LYS A 13 -45.89 -52.66 -20.23
CA LYS A 13 -44.62 -52.24 -19.62
C LYS A 13 -43.77 -51.40 -20.58
N LYS A 14 -43.78 -51.71 -21.87
CA LYS A 14 -43.09 -50.93 -22.91
C LYS A 14 -43.73 -49.56 -23.13
N GLN A 15 -45.06 -49.46 -23.13
CA GLN A 15 -45.76 -48.17 -23.22
C GLN A 15 -45.54 -47.27 -21.99
N GLU A 16 -45.41 -47.85 -20.80
CA GLU A 16 -45.14 -47.10 -19.56
C GLU A 16 -43.69 -46.57 -19.52
N GLU A 17 -42.73 -47.35 -20.02
CA GLU A 17 -41.34 -46.95 -20.14
C GLU A 17 -41.14 -45.87 -21.22
N GLU A 18 -41.82 -45.98 -22.37
CA GLU A 18 -41.79 -44.99 -23.45
C GLU A 18 -42.48 -43.67 -23.07
N ARG A 19 -43.51 -43.71 -22.20
CA ARG A 19 -44.11 -42.51 -21.59
C ARG A 19 -43.14 -41.84 -20.61
N ARG A 20 -42.46 -42.63 -19.77
CA ARG A 20 -41.48 -42.10 -18.81
C ARG A 20 -40.26 -41.48 -19.52
N GLN A 21 -39.81 -42.07 -20.63
CA GLN A 21 -38.72 -41.50 -21.44
C GLN A 21 -39.14 -40.19 -22.12
N ARG A 22 -40.35 -40.13 -22.71
CA ARG A 22 -40.89 -38.87 -23.28
C ARG A 22 -41.06 -37.76 -22.25
N GLU A 23 -41.55 -38.06 -21.05
CA GLU A 23 -41.68 -37.06 -19.98
C GLU A 23 -40.32 -36.53 -19.49
N VAL A 24 -39.30 -37.38 -19.41
CA VAL A 24 -37.93 -36.97 -19.04
C VAL A 24 -37.31 -36.09 -20.13
N GLU A 25 -37.53 -36.43 -21.41
CA GLU A 25 -36.98 -35.69 -22.54
C GLU A 25 -37.69 -34.34 -22.74
N GLU A 26 -39.01 -34.29 -22.53
CA GLU A 26 -39.80 -33.06 -22.54
C GLU A 26 -39.45 -32.14 -21.35
N LYS A 27 -39.24 -32.70 -20.16
CA LYS A 27 -38.77 -31.93 -19.00
C LYS A 27 -37.35 -31.38 -19.23
N LYS A 28 -36.48 -32.15 -19.87
CA LYS A 28 -35.12 -31.71 -20.24
C LYS A 28 -35.14 -30.64 -21.33
N GLN A 29 -36.04 -30.74 -22.32
CA GLN A 29 -36.26 -29.70 -23.33
C GLN A 29 -36.80 -28.41 -22.70
N ARG A 30 -37.78 -28.50 -21.81
CA ARG A 30 -38.31 -27.34 -21.06
C ARG A 30 -37.27 -26.67 -20.17
N ASP A 31 -36.42 -27.44 -19.49
CA ASP A 31 -35.33 -26.89 -18.68
C ASP A 31 -34.25 -26.20 -19.54
N ILE A 32 -33.99 -26.68 -20.75
CA ILE A 32 -33.06 -26.06 -21.70
C ILE A 32 -33.66 -24.79 -22.30
N GLU A 33 -34.95 -24.81 -22.63
CA GLU A 33 -35.67 -23.68 -23.20
C GLU A 33 -35.91 -22.56 -22.17
N GLU A 34 -36.20 -22.90 -20.90
CA GLU A 34 -36.31 -21.95 -19.80
C GLU A 34 -34.95 -21.32 -19.45
N LYS A 35 -33.86 -22.10 -19.46
CA LYS A 35 -32.50 -21.55 -19.31
C LYS A 35 -32.11 -20.64 -20.47
N ARG A 36 -32.49 -21.01 -21.71
CA ARG A 36 -32.26 -20.18 -22.90
C ARG A 36 -33.07 -18.88 -22.82
N ARG A 37 -34.34 -18.94 -22.41
CA ARG A 37 -35.21 -17.77 -22.23
C ARG A 37 -34.70 -16.85 -21.12
N ARG A 38 -34.16 -17.40 -20.02
CA ARG A 38 -33.59 -16.62 -18.92
C ARG A 38 -32.29 -15.91 -19.31
N LEU A 39 -31.47 -16.54 -20.16
CA LEU A 39 -30.28 -15.90 -20.74
C LEU A 39 -30.66 -14.82 -21.77
N GLU A 40 -31.66 -15.08 -22.61
CA GLU A 40 -32.14 -14.12 -23.61
C GLU A 40 -32.85 -12.92 -22.96
N GLU A 41 -33.61 -13.10 -21.87
CA GLU A 41 -34.17 -11.99 -21.08
C GLU A 41 -33.10 -11.18 -20.36
N ALA A 42 -32.03 -11.81 -19.87
CA ALA A 42 -30.90 -11.11 -19.25
C ALA A 42 -30.09 -10.31 -20.29
N GLU A 43 -29.85 -10.89 -21.47
CA GLU A 43 -29.18 -10.21 -22.58
C GLU A 43 -30.03 -9.07 -23.13
N LYS A 44 -31.34 -9.29 -23.33
CA LYS A 44 -32.28 -8.25 -23.77
C LYS A 44 -32.41 -7.14 -22.74
N LYS A 45 -32.38 -7.44 -21.44
CA LYS A 45 -32.37 -6.43 -20.36
C LYS A 45 -31.05 -5.66 -20.34
N ARG A 46 -29.91 -6.31 -20.57
CA ARG A 46 -28.60 -5.67 -20.70
C ARG A 46 -28.54 -4.79 -21.95
N GLN A 47 -29.07 -5.25 -23.07
CA GLN A 47 -29.12 -4.51 -24.33
C GLN A 47 -30.09 -3.32 -24.24
N ALA A 48 -31.24 -3.47 -23.57
CA ALA A 48 -32.17 -2.37 -23.30
C ALA A 48 -31.57 -1.32 -22.36
N MET A 49 -30.81 -1.74 -21.33
CA MET A 49 -30.09 -0.83 -20.44
C MET A 49 -28.97 -0.08 -21.20
N MET A 50 -28.25 -0.76 -22.08
CA MET A 50 -27.21 -0.16 -22.93
C MET A 50 -27.81 0.80 -23.98
N ALA A 51 -28.96 0.45 -24.55
CA ALA A 51 -29.68 1.29 -25.51
C ALA A 51 -30.29 2.53 -24.84
N SER A 52 -30.81 2.41 -23.62
CA SER A 52 -31.28 3.54 -22.80
C SER A 52 -30.14 4.52 -22.47
N LEU A 53 -28.96 4.01 -22.11
CA LEU A 53 -27.75 4.83 -21.94
C LEU A 53 -27.31 5.50 -23.25
N LYS A 54 -27.44 4.80 -24.38
CA LYS A 54 -27.10 5.34 -25.71
C LYS A 54 -28.08 6.42 -26.18
N ASP A 55 -29.35 6.32 -25.85
CA ASP A 55 -30.37 7.32 -26.20
C ASP A 55 -30.25 8.60 -25.35
N GLN A 56 -29.91 8.46 -24.05
CA GLN A 56 -29.62 9.61 -23.19
C GLN A 56 -28.34 10.35 -23.59
N THR A 57 -27.30 9.61 -24.03
CA THR A 57 -26.05 10.24 -24.50
C THR A 57 -26.20 10.96 -25.85
N ASN A 58 -27.11 10.51 -26.72
CA ASN A 58 -27.39 11.21 -27.98
C ASN A 58 -28.29 12.45 -27.82
N LYS A 59 -29.17 12.49 -26.81
CA LYS A 59 -29.98 13.70 -26.50
C LYS A 59 -29.17 14.86 -25.91
N ASN A 60 -27.96 14.61 -25.41
CA ASN A 60 -27.08 15.63 -24.83
C ASN A 60 -25.99 16.15 -25.78
N LYS A 61 -26.05 15.83 -27.08
CA LYS A 61 -25.14 16.35 -28.11
C LYS A 61 -25.62 17.72 -28.66
N GLY A 62 -25.86 18.66 -27.74
CA GLY A 62 -26.00 20.07 -28.09
C GLY A 62 -24.62 20.75 -28.24
N PRO A 63 -24.52 21.91 -28.90
CA PRO A 63 -23.25 22.61 -29.11
C PRO A 63 -22.55 22.90 -27.78
N ASN A 64 -21.27 22.52 -27.72
CA ASN A 64 -20.39 22.56 -26.56
C ASN A 64 -20.01 24.00 -26.16
N PHE A 65 -20.94 24.79 -25.62
CA PHE A 65 -20.63 26.17 -25.19
C PHE A 65 -21.18 26.64 -23.84
N THR A 66 -21.80 25.77 -23.03
CA THR A 66 -22.20 26.14 -21.67
C THR A 66 -21.90 25.03 -20.68
N ILE A 67 -20.83 25.22 -19.89
CA ILE A 67 -20.52 24.40 -18.72
C ILE A 67 -21.59 24.68 -17.67
N THR A 68 -22.63 23.85 -17.64
CA THR A 68 -23.48 23.72 -16.46
C THR A 68 -22.93 22.58 -15.62
N LYS A 69 -22.60 22.89 -14.37
CA LYS A 69 -22.30 21.89 -13.32
C LYS A 69 -23.47 20.91 -13.26
N LYS A 70 -23.28 19.69 -13.76
CA LYS A 70 -24.24 18.60 -13.54
C LYS A 70 -23.48 17.36 -13.09
N ASP A 71 -23.97 16.85 -11.96
CA ASP A 71 -23.68 15.61 -11.24
C ASP A 71 -22.56 14.68 -11.73
N GLN A 72 -21.61 14.43 -10.83
CA GLN A 72 -20.59 13.38 -10.92
C GLN A 72 -21.20 11.99 -10.67
N GLY A 73 -22.17 11.59 -11.49
CA GLY A 73 -22.81 10.29 -11.41
C GLY A 73 -22.84 9.59 -12.77
N PHE A 74 -21.99 8.58 -12.93
CA PHE A 74 -22.24 7.41 -13.79
C PHE A 74 -22.06 7.50 -15.32
N ASN A 75 -21.41 8.51 -15.89
CA ASN A 75 -21.02 8.45 -17.30
C ASN A 75 -19.63 7.81 -17.47
N LEU A 76 -19.53 6.49 -17.26
CA LEU A 76 -18.38 5.74 -17.75
C LEU A 76 -18.47 5.66 -19.27
N SER A 77 -17.45 6.19 -19.96
CA SER A 77 -17.29 6.03 -21.41
C SER A 77 -17.32 4.53 -21.79
N SER A 78 -17.75 4.20 -23.01
CA SER A 78 -17.73 2.81 -23.51
C SER A 78 -16.36 2.14 -23.31
N ALA A 79 -15.28 2.91 -23.48
CA ALA A 79 -13.91 2.46 -23.22
C ALA A 79 -13.62 2.16 -21.73
N GLN A 80 -14.25 2.89 -20.81
CA GLN A 80 -14.13 2.61 -19.37
C GLN A 80 -14.96 1.39 -18.97
N ILE A 81 -16.11 1.18 -19.61
CA ILE A 81 -16.93 -0.03 -19.41
C ILE A 81 -16.17 -1.27 -19.89
N GLU A 82 -15.54 -1.22 -21.07
CA GLU A 82 -14.72 -2.32 -21.61
C GLU A 82 -13.50 -2.63 -20.73
N ARG A 83 -12.86 -1.59 -20.18
CA ARG A 83 -11.73 -1.73 -19.25
C ARG A 83 -12.13 -2.33 -17.89
N ASN A 84 -13.41 -2.22 -17.52
CA ASN A 84 -13.96 -2.79 -16.28
C ASN A 84 -14.60 -4.17 -16.48
N LYS A 85 -14.56 -4.75 -17.68
CA LYS A 85 -14.98 -6.14 -17.90
C LYS A 85 -14.08 -7.07 -17.08
N THR A 86 -14.68 -8.01 -16.38
CA THR A 86 -13.93 -9.02 -15.64
C THR A 86 -13.18 -9.93 -16.61
N LYS A 87 -12.08 -10.52 -16.14
CA LYS A 87 -11.28 -11.47 -16.94
C LYS A 87 -12.14 -12.60 -17.53
N GLU A 88 -13.10 -13.08 -16.74
CA GLU A 88 -14.06 -14.11 -17.14
C GLU A 88 -14.98 -13.67 -18.29
N GLN A 89 -15.49 -12.44 -18.26
CA GLN A 89 -16.31 -11.89 -19.36
C GLN A 89 -15.52 -11.77 -20.66
N LEU A 90 -14.24 -11.37 -20.59
CA LEU A 90 -13.37 -11.30 -21.77
C LEU A 90 -13.05 -12.69 -22.34
N GLU A 91 -12.88 -13.70 -21.47
CA GLU A 91 -12.66 -15.09 -21.90
C GLU A 91 -13.92 -15.70 -22.55
N GLU A 92 -15.11 -15.42 -22.02
CA GLU A 92 -16.38 -15.81 -22.63
C GLU A 92 -16.60 -15.12 -23.98
N GLU A 93 -16.40 -13.80 -24.07
CA GLU A 93 -16.48 -13.07 -25.34
C GLU A 93 -15.47 -13.61 -26.36
N LYS A 94 -14.25 -13.97 -25.92
CA LYS A 94 -13.24 -14.62 -26.77
C LYS A 94 -13.70 -16.00 -27.23
N LYS A 95 -14.25 -16.83 -26.34
CA LYS A 95 -14.75 -18.17 -26.66
C LYS A 95 -15.90 -18.12 -27.68
N ILE A 96 -16.83 -17.19 -27.48
CA ILE A 96 -17.94 -16.94 -28.41
C ILE A 96 -17.39 -16.42 -29.75
N SER A 97 -16.47 -15.47 -29.73
CA SER A 97 -15.85 -14.96 -30.97
C SER A 97 -15.13 -16.05 -31.76
N LEU A 98 -14.43 -16.95 -31.07
CA LEU A 98 -13.74 -18.08 -31.68
C LEU A 98 -14.72 -19.10 -32.25
N SER A 99 -15.86 -19.37 -31.63
CA SER A 99 -16.86 -20.29 -32.20
C SER A 99 -17.52 -19.73 -33.46
N PHE A 100 -17.69 -18.42 -33.57
CA PHE A 100 -18.16 -17.78 -34.81
C PHE A 100 -17.11 -17.80 -35.93
N ARG A 101 -15.83 -17.62 -35.59
CA ARG A 101 -14.73 -17.57 -36.57
C ARG A 101 -14.27 -18.96 -37.01
N ILE A 102 -14.30 -19.93 -36.10
CA ILE A 102 -13.94 -21.33 -36.34
C ILE A 102 -15.23 -22.13 -36.45
N LYS A 103 -15.75 -22.23 -37.68
CA LYS A 103 -16.89 -23.08 -37.95
C LYS A 103 -16.48 -24.56 -37.82
N PRO A 104 -17.30 -25.40 -37.18
CA PRO A 104 -17.07 -26.84 -37.15
C PRO A 104 -16.92 -27.41 -38.55
N LEU A 105 -15.99 -28.34 -38.72
CA LEU A 105 -15.73 -29.00 -40.00
C LEU A 105 -16.79 -30.07 -40.24
N ASP A 106 -17.57 -29.92 -41.31
CA ASP A 106 -18.45 -30.97 -41.82
C ASP A 106 -17.74 -31.68 -42.98
N ILE A 107 -17.28 -32.91 -42.75
CA ILE A 107 -16.49 -33.72 -43.69
C ILE A 107 -17.15 -35.06 -44.04
N GLU A 108 -18.26 -35.43 -43.40
CA GLU A 108 -18.78 -36.81 -43.41
C GLU A 108 -19.40 -37.23 -44.76
N ASN A 109 -19.86 -36.28 -45.57
CA ASN A 109 -20.56 -36.55 -46.83
C ASN A 109 -19.87 -35.93 -48.07
N LEU A 110 -18.58 -35.62 -47.98
CA LEU A 110 -17.83 -35.00 -49.08
C LEU A 110 -17.16 -36.05 -49.97
N SER A 111 -17.22 -35.84 -51.29
CA SER A 111 -16.47 -36.65 -52.26
C SER A 111 -14.97 -36.35 -52.19
N LEU A 112 -14.14 -37.28 -52.67
CA LEU A 112 -12.67 -37.21 -52.59
C LEU A 112 -12.09 -35.92 -53.21
N GLU A 113 -12.67 -35.45 -54.31
CA GLU A 113 -12.28 -34.19 -54.96
C GLU A 113 -12.65 -32.97 -54.10
N LYS A 114 -13.85 -32.95 -53.51
CA LYS A 114 -14.28 -31.87 -52.59
C LYS A 114 -13.49 -31.86 -51.28
N LEU A 115 -13.02 -33.02 -50.81
CA LEU A 115 -12.11 -33.10 -49.66
C LEU A 115 -10.76 -32.46 -49.97
N ARG A 116 -10.23 -32.66 -51.19
CA ARG A 116 -8.98 -32.02 -51.63
C ARG A 116 -9.12 -30.50 -51.73
N THR A 117 -10.23 -30.00 -52.29
CA THR A 117 -10.46 -28.55 -52.34
C THR A 117 -10.62 -27.97 -50.94
N LYS A 118 -11.34 -28.65 -50.04
CA LYS A 118 -11.46 -28.21 -48.64
C LYS A 118 -10.12 -28.19 -47.90
N ALA A 119 -9.25 -29.17 -48.12
CA ALA A 119 -7.91 -29.17 -47.54
C ALA A 119 -7.09 -27.97 -48.03
N GLN A 120 -7.17 -27.64 -49.32
CA GLN A 120 -6.49 -26.49 -49.90
C GLN A 120 -7.01 -25.16 -49.34
N GLU A 121 -8.34 -25.00 -49.23
CA GLU A 121 -8.97 -23.81 -48.63
C GLU A 121 -8.53 -23.60 -47.17
N LEU A 122 -8.49 -24.68 -46.37
CA LEU A 122 -8.03 -24.61 -44.98
C LEU A 122 -6.54 -24.26 -44.90
N TRP A 123 -5.73 -24.81 -45.80
CA TRP A 123 -4.30 -24.51 -45.84
C TRP A 123 -4.03 -23.03 -46.17
N GLU A 124 -4.70 -22.48 -47.18
CA GLU A 124 -4.61 -21.04 -47.52
C GLU A 124 -5.10 -20.16 -46.36
N ALA A 125 -6.19 -20.55 -45.69
CA ALA A 125 -6.71 -19.85 -44.53
C ALA A 125 -5.73 -19.86 -43.35
N ILE A 126 -5.07 -21.00 -43.09
CA ILE A 126 -4.04 -21.13 -42.04
C ILE A 126 -2.86 -20.21 -42.34
N ILE A 127 -2.35 -20.19 -43.57
CA ILE A 127 -1.23 -19.32 -43.95
C ILE A 127 -1.60 -17.86 -43.71
N LYS A 128 -2.78 -17.44 -44.15
CA LYS A 128 -3.26 -16.07 -43.93
C LYS A 128 -3.32 -15.73 -42.44
N LEU A 129 -3.91 -16.60 -41.61
CA LEU A 129 -3.99 -16.38 -40.16
C LEU A 129 -2.61 -16.34 -39.50
N GLU A 130 -1.65 -17.14 -39.95
CA GLU A 130 -0.29 -17.14 -39.41
C GLU A 130 0.45 -15.83 -39.78
N THR A 131 0.27 -15.33 -41.00
CA THR A 131 0.81 -14.01 -41.39
C THR A 131 0.19 -12.87 -40.59
N GLU A 132 -1.14 -12.87 -40.40
CA GLU A 132 -1.83 -11.87 -39.58
C GLU A 132 -1.36 -11.92 -38.11
N LYS A 133 -1.14 -13.14 -37.58
CA LYS A 133 -0.62 -13.33 -36.22
C LYS A 133 0.78 -12.75 -36.07
N TYR A 134 1.68 -13.02 -37.02
CA TYR A 134 3.03 -12.46 -37.01
C TYR A 134 3.03 -10.93 -36.97
N ASP A 135 2.22 -10.28 -37.83
CA ASP A 135 2.11 -8.82 -37.87
C ASP A 135 1.56 -8.23 -36.55
N LEU A 136 0.61 -8.94 -35.92
CA LEU A 136 0.07 -8.55 -34.62
C LEU A 136 1.09 -8.73 -33.49
N GLU A 137 1.88 -9.79 -33.50
CA GLU A 137 2.94 -10.02 -32.52
C GLU A 137 4.05 -8.97 -32.63
N GLU A 138 4.47 -8.61 -33.85
CA GLU A 138 5.43 -7.51 -34.06
C GLU A 138 4.88 -6.17 -33.60
N ARG A 139 3.60 -5.88 -33.88
CA ARG A 139 2.93 -4.68 -33.35
C ARG A 139 2.89 -4.68 -31.83
N GLN A 140 2.59 -5.82 -31.21
CA GLN A 140 2.57 -5.95 -29.76
C GLN A 140 3.95 -5.67 -29.16
N LYS A 141 5.02 -6.26 -29.72
CA LYS A 141 6.40 -5.99 -29.26
C LYS A 141 6.74 -4.51 -29.31
N ARG A 142 6.33 -3.81 -30.38
CA ARG A 142 6.53 -2.36 -30.52
C ARG A 142 5.78 -1.58 -29.44
N GLN A 143 4.51 -1.91 -29.21
CA GLN A 143 3.70 -1.28 -28.16
C GLN A 143 4.29 -1.53 -26.76
N ASP A 144 4.80 -2.73 -26.50
CA ASP A 144 5.46 -3.05 -25.22
C ASP A 144 6.75 -2.26 -25.03
N TYR A 145 7.52 -2.04 -26.09
CA TYR A 145 8.68 -1.15 -26.06
C TYR A 145 8.28 0.29 -25.75
N ASP A 146 7.31 0.84 -26.47
CA ASP A 146 6.80 2.20 -26.26
C ASP A 146 6.29 2.37 -24.82
N LEU A 147 5.56 1.38 -24.28
CA LEU A 147 5.09 1.39 -22.89
C LEU A 147 6.24 1.35 -21.87
N LYS A 148 7.31 0.59 -22.13
CA LYS A 148 8.51 0.59 -21.27
C LYS A 148 9.18 1.95 -21.27
N GLU A 149 9.34 2.55 -22.45
CA GLU A 149 9.95 3.88 -22.58
C GLU A 149 9.12 4.96 -21.87
N LEU A 150 7.79 4.95 -22.05
CA LEU A 150 6.89 5.90 -21.37
C LEU A 150 6.94 5.77 -19.85
N LYS A 151 7.00 4.54 -19.33
CA LYS A 151 7.15 4.28 -17.88
C LYS A 151 8.48 4.82 -17.35
N GLU A 152 9.57 4.64 -18.09
CA GLU A 152 10.88 5.16 -17.68
C GLU A 152 10.92 6.69 -17.73
N ARG A 153 10.37 7.31 -18.79
CA ARG A 153 10.21 8.77 -18.87
C ARG A 153 9.37 9.31 -17.71
N GLN A 154 8.27 8.63 -17.36
CA GLN A 154 7.45 8.99 -16.20
C GLN A 154 8.26 8.88 -14.90
N LYS A 155 9.02 7.81 -14.72
CA LYS A 155 9.89 7.61 -13.54
C LYS A 155 10.93 8.74 -13.42
N GLN A 156 11.56 9.14 -14.52
CA GLN A 156 12.51 10.27 -14.57
C GLN A 156 11.84 11.60 -14.21
N GLN A 157 10.63 11.85 -14.72
CA GLN A 157 9.85 13.05 -14.36
C GLN A 157 9.52 13.07 -12.87
N LEU A 158 9.13 11.93 -12.29
CA LEU A 158 8.85 11.82 -10.85
C LEU A 158 10.11 12.01 -10.00
N ARG A 159 11.26 11.44 -10.42
CA ARG A 159 12.57 11.62 -9.77
C ARG A 159 12.99 13.09 -9.76
N HIS A 160 12.92 13.77 -10.91
CA HIS A 160 13.25 15.20 -11.00
C HIS A 160 12.28 16.07 -10.20
N LYS A 161 10.99 15.69 -10.15
CA LYS A 161 9.99 16.37 -9.30
C LYS A 161 10.27 16.16 -7.82
N ALA A 162 10.73 14.98 -7.40
CA ALA A 162 11.15 14.71 -6.03
C ALA A 162 12.38 15.55 -5.65
N GLN A 163 13.42 15.55 -6.50
CA GLN A 163 14.62 16.34 -6.32
C GLN A 163 14.33 17.85 -6.22
N LYS A 164 13.47 18.39 -7.09
CA LYS A 164 13.01 19.80 -7.01
C LYS A 164 12.26 20.14 -5.73
N LYS A 165 11.61 19.16 -5.10
CA LYS A 165 10.93 19.32 -3.81
C LYS A 165 11.86 19.07 -2.61
N GLY A 166 13.15 18.80 -2.84
CA GLY A 166 14.08 18.44 -1.78
C GLY A 166 13.81 17.07 -1.15
N LEU A 167 12.99 16.24 -1.80
CA LEU A 167 12.75 14.86 -1.40
C LEU A 167 13.76 13.94 -2.09
N ASP A 168 13.99 12.79 -1.48
CA ASP A 168 14.83 11.73 -2.05
C ASP A 168 14.31 11.34 -3.45
N PRO A 169 15.18 11.16 -4.47
CA PRO A 169 14.80 10.79 -5.83
C PRO A 169 13.78 9.66 -5.94
N GLU A 170 13.76 8.69 -5.03
CA GLU A 170 12.81 7.57 -5.09
C GLU A 170 11.50 7.79 -4.34
N ALA A 171 11.39 8.87 -3.56
CA ALA A 171 10.27 9.13 -2.66
C ALA A 171 8.91 9.27 -3.39
N LEU A 172 8.90 9.67 -4.66
CA LEU A 172 7.69 9.79 -5.48
C LEU A 172 7.48 8.58 -6.43
N THR A 173 8.41 7.63 -6.43
CA THR A 173 8.35 6.42 -7.27
C THR A 173 7.87 5.18 -6.52
N GLY A 174 7.72 5.27 -5.20
CA GLY A 174 7.20 4.20 -4.34
C GLY A 174 5.69 3.97 -4.48
N LYS A 175 5.23 2.84 -3.92
CA LYS A 175 3.81 2.45 -3.90
C LYS A 175 2.94 3.41 -3.07
N TYR A 176 3.53 4.04 -2.07
CA TYR A 176 2.86 4.95 -1.15
C TYR A 176 3.35 6.39 -1.39
N PRO A 177 2.47 7.40 -1.28
CA PRO A 177 2.88 8.80 -1.37
C PRO A 177 4.00 9.10 -0.36
N PRO A 178 4.94 10.00 -0.70
CA PRO A 178 5.99 10.37 0.24
C PRO A 178 5.38 11.04 1.47
N MET A 179 5.93 10.71 2.65
CA MET A 179 5.51 11.32 3.90
C MET A 179 5.71 12.84 3.84
N ILE A 180 4.68 13.58 4.26
CA ILE A 180 4.69 15.04 4.25
C ILE A 180 5.71 15.52 5.29
N GLN A 181 6.71 16.29 4.86
CA GLN A 181 7.58 16.97 5.79
C GLN A 181 6.82 18.10 6.48
N VAL A 182 6.66 17.99 7.80
CA VAL A 182 6.03 19.01 8.65
C VAL A 182 7.08 20.07 8.97
N ALA A 183 7.52 20.81 7.96
CA ALA A 183 8.33 22.01 8.17
C ALA A 183 7.37 23.20 8.31
N SER A 184 7.54 24.00 9.37
CA SER A 184 6.69 25.16 9.61
C SER A 184 7.03 26.30 8.64
N LYS A 185 6.04 27.09 8.22
CA LYS A 185 6.24 28.25 7.30
C LYS A 185 7.19 29.32 7.87
N TYR A 186 7.43 29.33 9.18
CA TYR A 186 8.32 30.27 9.87
C TYR A 186 9.74 29.71 10.12
N GLU A 187 10.01 28.50 9.62
CA GLU A 187 11.27 27.80 9.82
C GLU A 187 12.36 28.39 8.91
N ARG A 188 13.24 29.21 9.50
CA ARG A 188 14.33 29.91 8.78
C ARG A 188 15.36 28.97 8.15
N ARG A 189 15.42 27.71 8.60
CA ARG A 189 16.25 26.64 8.03
C ARG A 189 15.38 25.41 7.91
N VAL A 190 15.27 24.86 6.70
CA VAL A 190 14.50 23.62 6.46
C VAL A 190 15.03 22.53 7.39
N ASP A 191 14.21 22.10 8.35
CA ASP A 191 14.57 21.04 9.27
C ASP A 191 14.50 19.70 8.52
N THR A 192 15.69 19.16 8.25
CA THR A 192 15.94 17.92 7.50
C THR A 192 15.71 16.66 8.33
N ARG A 193 15.35 16.78 9.61
CA ARG A 193 15.04 15.63 10.48
C ARG A 193 13.75 14.94 10.02
N SER A 194 13.69 13.62 10.17
CA SER A 194 12.52 12.83 9.79
C SER A 194 11.31 13.14 10.69
N TYR A 195 10.10 12.73 10.26
CA TYR A 195 8.90 12.93 11.09
C TYR A 195 9.03 12.27 12.46
N ASP A 196 9.54 11.02 12.51
CA ASP A 196 9.74 10.30 13.77
C ASP A 196 10.78 10.98 14.66
N ASP A 197 11.86 11.52 14.09
CA ASP A 197 12.87 12.24 14.87
C ASP A 197 12.30 13.54 15.45
N LYS A 198 11.50 14.28 14.67
CA LYS A 198 10.83 15.49 15.18
C LYS A 198 9.79 15.14 16.25
N LYS A 199 8.99 14.10 16.00
CA LYS A 199 8.00 13.60 16.95
C LYS A 199 8.66 13.26 18.28
N LYS A 200 9.73 12.45 18.27
CA LYS A 200 10.51 12.12 19.46
C LYS A 200 11.11 13.35 20.13
N LEU A 201 11.57 14.33 19.36
CA LEU A 201 12.06 15.60 19.90
C LEU A 201 10.96 16.35 20.67
N PHE A 202 9.74 16.39 20.15
CA PHE A 202 8.61 17.07 20.78
C PHE A 202 7.91 16.22 21.86
N GLU A 203 8.12 14.91 21.88
CA GLU A 203 7.66 13.97 22.91
C GLU A 203 8.73 13.76 24.01
N GLY A 204 9.32 14.85 24.50
CA GLY A 204 10.29 14.84 25.62
C GLY A 204 11.75 14.65 25.23
N GLY A 205 12.07 14.33 23.96
CA GLY A 205 13.45 14.24 23.47
C GLY A 205 14.19 15.60 23.41
N LEU A 206 13.46 16.71 23.40
CA LEU A 206 14.06 18.05 23.46
C LEU A 206 14.63 18.32 24.86
N ASP A 207 13.91 17.91 25.91
CA ASP A 207 14.35 18.13 27.29
C ASP A 207 15.58 17.27 27.62
N THR A 208 15.61 16.02 27.14
CA THR A 208 16.80 15.16 27.25
C THR A 208 17.99 15.74 26.50
N PHE A 209 17.78 16.23 25.27
CA PHE A 209 18.82 16.87 24.49
C PHE A 209 19.38 18.14 25.16
N LEU A 210 18.52 18.96 25.76
CA LEU A 210 18.94 20.14 26.51
C LEU A 210 19.68 19.76 27.79
N ALA A 211 19.23 18.72 28.50
CA ALA A 211 19.90 18.20 29.69
C ALA A 211 21.31 17.67 29.35
N GLU A 212 21.46 16.89 28.28
CA GLU A 212 22.76 16.41 27.79
C GLU A 212 23.71 17.56 27.42
N ILE A 213 23.21 18.60 26.75
CA ILE A 213 24.01 19.79 26.42
C ILE A 213 24.45 20.51 27.70
N SER A 214 23.53 20.67 28.65
CA SER A 214 23.82 21.30 29.94
C SER A 214 24.88 20.52 30.69
N GLU A 215 24.74 19.19 30.78
CA GLU A 215 25.67 18.28 31.44
C GLU A 215 27.04 18.31 30.75
N LYS A 216 27.09 18.27 29.42
CA LYS A 216 28.34 18.38 28.65
C LYS A 216 29.04 19.72 28.90
N THR A 217 28.27 20.80 28.95
CA THR A 217 28.79 22.15 29.24
C THR A 217 29.31 22.23 30.68
N TRP A 218 28.57 21.65 31.63
CA TRP A 218 28.98 21.58 33.02
C TRP A 218 30.25 20.75 33.19
N LYS A 219 30.33 19.55 32.60
CA LYS A 219 31.52 18.68 32.62
C LYS A 219 32.73 19.41 32.06
N SER A 220 32.58 20.07 30.91
CA SER A 220 33.66 20.86 30.31
C SER A 220 34.12 22.00 31.24
N LYS A 221 33.18 22.77 31.81
CA LYS A 221 33.52 23.83 32.79
C LYS A 221 34.17 23.26 34.05
N TYR A 222 33.67 22.16 34.57
CA TYR A 222 34.19 21.49 35.75
C TYR A 222 35.62 20.99 35.51
N GLU A 223 35.89 20.35 34.37
CA GLU A 223 37.25 19.96 33.98
C GLU A 223 38.19 21.16 33.85
N THR A 224 37.73 22.27 33.27
CA THR A 224 38.56 23.48 33.21
C THR A 224 38.83 24.07 34.60
N PHE A 225 37.85 23.97 35.50
CA PHE A 225 37.95 24.45 36.87
C PHE A 225 38.89 23.58 37.72
N THR A 226 38.84 22.25 37.59
CA THR A 226 39.73 21.34 38.33
C THR A 226 41.17 21.45 37.86
N LYS A 227 41.39 21.74 36.56
CA LYS A 227 42.72 21.97 35.99
C LYS A 227 43.32 23.35 36.36
N ARG A 228 42.56 24.24 37.00
CA ARG A 228 43.09 25.56 37.40
C ARG A 228 44.06 25.41 38.59
N GLY A 229 45.21 26.08 38.53
CA GLY A 229 46.08 26.20 39.70
C GLY A 229 45.35 26.95 40.82
N LYS A 230 45.24 26.34 42.01
CA LYS A 230 44.65 27.00 43.19
C LYS A 230 45.57 28.16 43.59
N SER A 231 45.24 29.39 43.21
CA SER A 231 45.95 30.58 43.71
C SER A 231 45.68 30.68 45.21
N LYS A 232 46.69 30.44 46.04
CA LYS A 232 46.62 30.80 47.46
C LYS A 232 46.26 32.27 47.53
N LEU A 233 45.23 32.63 48.31
CA LEU A 233 44.92 34.04 48.54
C LEU A 233 46.21 34.76 48.96
N PRO A 234 46.51 35.94 48.39
CA PRO A 234 47.62 36.74 48.86
C PRO A 234 47.51 36.89 50.39
N LYS A 235 48.56 36.49 51.12
CA LYS A 235 48.58 36.64 52.57
C LYS A 235 48.48 38.13 52.86
N TRP A 236 47.32 38.57 53.35
CA TRP A 236 47.04 39.97 53.63
C TRP A 236 47.96 40.44 54.76
N PHE A 237 49.03 41.15 54.41
CA PHE A 237 49.89 41.85 55.35
C PHE A 237 49.33 43.27 55.53
N GLY A 238 48.43 43.42 56.49
CA GLY A 238 47.87 44.71 56.84
C GLY A 238 46.87 44.57 57.97
N GLU A 239 47.09 45.32 59.05
CA GLU A 239 46.23 45.33 60.22
C GLU A 239 44.76 45.52 59.82
N ARG A 240 43.89 44.67 60.39
CA ARG A 240 42.43 44.77 60.24
C ARG A 240 42.00 46.23 60.47
N PRO A 241 41.26 46.86 59.54
CA PRO A 241 40.76 48.22 59.74
C PRO A 241 39.88 48.23 61.00
N GLY A 242 40.37 48.84 62.08
CA GLY A 242 39.70 48.86 63.39
C GLY A 242 40.62 48.74 64.61
N LYS A 243 41.91 48.39 64.45
CA LYS A 243 42.86 48.38 65.58
C LYS A 243 43.29 49.82 65.94
N LYS A 244 42.96 50.28 67.15
CA LYS A 244 43.45 51.55 67.70
C LYS A 244 44.81 51.35 68.36
N LYS A 245 45.66 52.38 68.30
CA LYS A 245 47.01 52.41 68.90
C LYS A 245 46.93 52.16 70.41
N GLY A 246 47.29 50.95 70.86
CA GLY A 246 47.37 50.60 72.29
C GLY A 246 46.72 49.27 72.72
N ASP A 247 46.13 48.47 71.83
CA ASP A 247 45.71 47.10 72.19
C ASP A 247 46.91 46.15 72.23
N PRO A 248 47.03 45.24 73.23
CA PRO A 248 48.11 44.27 73.31
C PRO A 248 48.15 43.38 72.06
N GLU A 249 49.36 43.01 71.66
CA GLU A 249 49.65 42.19 70.50
C GLU A 249 48.80 40.91 70.55
N SER A 250 48.13 40.61 69.43
CA SER A 250 47.39 39.35 69.30
C SER A 250 48.42 38.24 69.45
N PRO A 251 48.23 37.26 70.35
CA PRO A 251 49.08 36.10 70.44
C PRO A 251 48.96 35.31 69.14
N ASP A 252 49.90 35.51 68.24
CA ASP A 252 50.20 34.57 67.17
C ASP A 252 51.72 34.52 67.07
N GLU A 253 52.31 33.84 68.05
CA GLU A 253 53.52 33.02 67.95
C GLU A 253 53.88 32.50 69.36
N GLU A 254 53.08 31.57 69.87
CA GLU A 254 53.61 30.58 70.79
C GLU A 254 53.53 29.23 70.08
N GLU A 255 54.72 28.68 69.80
CA GLU A 255 54.94 27.27 69.52
C GLU A 255 54.15 26.41 70.52
N VAL A 256 52.94 25.99 70.15
CA VAL A 256 52.34 24.80 70.75
C VAL A 256 52.65 23.65 69.81
N LYS A 257 53.79 23.02 70.10
CA LYS A 257 54.12 21.66 69.71
C LYS A 257 53.07 20.72 70.34
N ALA A 258 51.86 20.70 69.79
CA ALA A 258 50.85 19.70 70.09
C ALA A 258 51.10 18.50 69.17
N VAL A 259 51.95 17.61 69.69
CA VAL A 259 51.89 16.15 69.59
C VAL A 259 50.98 15.60 68.49
N VAL A 260 51.59 14.87 67.56
CA VAL A 260 50.93 13.87 66.73
C VAL A 260 50.15 12.93 67.65
N ASP A 261 48.82 13.03 67.62
CA ASP A 261 47.94 11.98 68.11
C ASP A 261 47.21 11.40 66.90
N ASP A 262 47.74 10.26 66.47
CA ASP A 262 47.32 9.43 65.35
C ASP A 262 46.26 8.47 65.89
N ASP A 263 45.08 8.96 66.32
CA ASP A 263 44.00 8.07 66.82
C ASP A 263 42.59 8.70 66.93
N LEU A 264 42.08 9.35 65.87
CA LEU A 264 40.63 9.61 65.78
C LEU A 264 40.05 9.16 64.43
N GLU A 265 39.42 7.99 64.54
CA GLU A 265 38.62 7.23 63.58
C GLU A 265 37.74 8.08 62.65
N GLU A 266 37.75 7.76 61.35
CA GLU A 266 36.91 8.39 60.33
C GLU A 266 35.42 8.27 60.71
N PRO A 267 34.62 9.35 60.67
CA PRO A 267 33.18 9.21 60.74
C PRO A 267 32.68 8.59 59.42
N VAL A 268 32.44 7.29 59.46
CA VAL A 268 31.67 6.55 58.46
C VAL A 268 30.28 7.15 58.39
N TYR A 269 29.94 7.76 57.26
CA TYR A 269 28.58 8.19 56.98
C TYR A 269 27.80 6.99 56.43
N GLU A 270 26.99 6.36 57.28
CA GLU A 270 26.00 5.37 56.85
C GLU A 270 24.88 6.07 56.06
N PRO A 271 24.61 5.65 54.80
CA PRO A 271 23.45 6.14 54.08
C PRO A 271 22.15 5.61 54.71
N PRO A 272 21.07 6.41 54.77
CA PRO A 272 19.78 5.93 55.27
C PRO A 272 19.22 4.83 54.37
N GLU A 273 18.68 3.78 54.99
CA GLU A 273 17.97 2.68 54.34
C GLU A 273 16.79 3.20 53.50
N PRO A 274 16.51 2.58 52.33
CA PRO A 274 15.29 2.86 51.60
C PRO A 274 14.08 2.29 52.36
N GLU A 275 13.13 3.14 52.71
CA GLU A 275 11.77 2.71 53.05
C GLU A 275 11.17 2.00 51.82
N GLU A 276 10.83 0.73 52.00
CA GLU A 276 9.96 -0.03 51.11
C GLU A 276 8.54 0.57 51.19
N GLU A 277 8.09 1.25 50.13
CA GLU A 277 6.66 1.43 49.88
C GLU A 277 6.27 0.58 48.67
N GLU A 278 5.85 -0.64 49.02
CA GLU A 278 4.76 -1.46 48.48
C GLU A 278 4.44 -1.38 46.97
N GLU A 279 4.77 -2.48 46.30
CA GLU A 279 4.07 -2.96 45.10
C GLU A 279 2.58 -3.15 45.41
N GLU A 280 1.71 -2.34 44.81
CA GLU A 280 0.31 -2.72 44.61
C GLU A 280 0.19 -3.38 43.23
N VAL A 281 0.18 -4.72 43.26
CA VAL A 281 -0.23 -5.59 42.17
C VAL A 281 -1.76 -5.57 42.15
N GLU A 282 -2.37 -5.09 41.05
CA GLU A 282 -3.73 -5.50 40.68
C GLU A 282 -3.73 -6.11 39.29
N GLU A 283 -3.84 -7.44 39.35
CA GLU A 283 -4.31 -8.46 38.41
C GLU A 283 -4.72 -8.08 36.98
N GLU A 284 -4.11 -8.81 36.04
CA GLU A 284 -4.80 -9.32 34.86
C GLU A 284 -6.01 -10.16 35.30
N GLU A 285 -7.21 -9.78 34.85
CA GLU A 285 -8.32 -10.71 34.61
C GLU A 285 -8.71 -10.63 33.12
N GLU A 286 -8.61 -11.80 32.48
CA GLU A 286 -9.39 -12.37 31.36
C GLU A 286 -10.18 -11.45 30.39
#